data_AF-A0A7L3HQ53-F1
#
_entry.id   AF-A0A7L3HQ53-F1
#
_cell.length_a   1.000
_cell.length_b   1.000
_cell.length_c   1.000
_cell.angle_alpha   90.00
_cell.angle_beta   90.00
_cell.angle_gamma   90.00
#
_symmetry.space_group_name_H-M   'P 1'
#
loop_
_entity.id
_entity.type
_entity.pdbx_description
1 polymer ?
#
loop_
_entity_poly.entity_id
_entity_poly.type
_entity_poly.pdbx_seq_one_letter_code
_entity_poly.pdbx_strand_id
1 'polypeptide(L)'
;MTVTYTNRVADARLGTFSQLLLQWKGSIYKLLYSEFLIFISLYFTISLVYRLILSESQRLMFEKLALYCNSYAELIPVSFVLG
;
A
#
# COMPACT_ATOMS: atom_id res chain seq x y z
N MET A 1 -8.14 -2.39 -22.44
CA MET A 1 -9.57 -2.07 -22.61
C MET A 1 -9.79 -0.69 -22.02
N THR A 2 -10.06 0.31 -22.85
CA THR A 2 -10.25 1.71 -22.43
C THR A 2 -11.58 1.86 -21.69
N VAL A 3 -11.55 2.49 -20.51
CA VAL A 3 -12.74 2.78 -19.71
C VAL A 3 -13.09 4.25 -19.88
N THR A 4 -14.19 4.54 -20.59
CA THR A 4 -14.64 5.92 -20.82
C THR A 4 -15.40 6.44 -19.59
N TYR A 5 -14.83 7.41 -18.88
CA TYR A 5 -15.46 8.07 -17.72
C TYR A 5 -15.82 9.54 -17.97
N THR A 6 -15.66 10.04 -19.21
CA THR A 6 -15.82 11.45 -19.61
C THR A 6 -17.18 12.06 -19.22
N ASN A 7 -18.27 11.30 -19.36
CA ASN A 7 -19.60 11.77 -19.01
C ASN A 7 -19.82 11.89 -17.48
N ARG A 8 -19.05 11.14 -16.68
CA ARG A 8 -19.15 11.17 -15.21
C ARG A 8 -18.40 12.35 -14.60
N VAL A 9 -17.44 12.93 -15.31
CA VAL A 9 -16.66 14.12 -14.86
C VAL A 9 -17.10 15.43 -15.52
N ALA A 10 -18.24 15.43 -16.22
CA ALA A 10 -18.73 16.60 -16.95
C ALA A 10 -19.11 17.77 -16.03
N ASP A 11 -19.62 17.48 -14.82
CA ASP A 11 -19.93 18.47 -13.78
C ASP A 11 -18.96 18.35 -12.59
N ALA A 12 -18.28 19.44 -12.23
CA ALA A 12 -17.42 19.53 -11.06
C ALA A 12 -18.25 19.71 -9.77
N ARG A 13 -18.85 18.61 -9.29
CA ARG A 13 -19.55 18.56 -7.99
C ARG A 13 -18.60 18.00 -6.91
N LEU A 14 -18.85 18.36 -5.65
CA LEU A 14 -18.05 17.96 -4.48
C LEU A 14 -17.91 16.43 -4.27
N GLY A 15 -18.63 15.59 -5.02
CA GLY A 15 -18.57 14.12 -4.94
C GLY A 15 -18.23 13.40 -6.24
N THR A 16 -17.89 14.12 -7.31
CA THR A 16 -17.69 13.50 -8.64
C THR A 16 -16.46 12.59 -8.67
N PHE A 17 -15.37 12.97 -7.99
CA PHE A 17 -14.14 12.15 -7.91
C PHE A 17 -14.25 10.97 -6.94
N SER A 18 -14.96 11.13 -5.82
CA SER A 18 -15.18 10.03 -4.87
C SER A 18 -16.02 8.91 -5.49
N GLN A 19 -16.95 9.24 -6.39
CA GLN A 19 -17.69 8.24 -7.18
C GLN A 19 -16.81 7.41 -8.12
N LEU A 20 -15.70 7.96 -8.62
CA LEU A 20 -14.75 7.22 -9.47
C LEU A 20 -13.95 6.19 -8.67
N LEU A 21 -13.62 6.49 -7.40
CA LEU A 21 -12.95 5.53 -6.50
C LEU A 21 -13.84 4.31 -6.23
N LEU A 22 -15.16 4.48 -6.14
CA LEU A 22 -16.09 3.38 -5.88
C LEU A 22 -16.33 2.47 -7.09
N GLN A 23 -15.83 2.82 -8.28
CA GLN A 23 -16.04 2.04 -9.48
C GLN A 23 -15.09 0.83 -9.51
N TRP A 24 -15.59 -0.39 -9.68
CA TRP A 24 -14.76 -1.62 -9.70
C TRP A 24 -14.15 -1.92 -11.08
N LYS A 25 -14.86 -1.59 -12.17
CA LYS A 25 -14.38 -1.82 -13.54
C LYS A 25 -13.26 -0.84 -13.90
N GLY A 26 -12.05 -1.37 -14.10
CA GLY A 26 -10.87 -0.61 -14.51
C GLY A 26 -10.23 0.22 -13.40
N SER A 27 -10.59 -0.03 -12.14
CA SER A 27 -10.02 0.69 -11.01
C SER A 27 -8.68 0.11 -10.57
N ILE A 28 -7.87 0.97 -9.96
CA ILE A 28 -6.59 0.64 -9.36
C ILE A 28 -6.72 -0.54 -8.38
N TYR A 29 -7.86 -0.66 -7.68
CA TYR A 29 -8.09 -1.76 -6.75
C TYR A 29 -7.98 -3.12 -7.44
N LYS A 30 -8.55 -3.29 -8.64
CA LYS A 30 -8.49 -4.58 -9.35
C LYS A 30 -7.08 -4.93 -9.81
N LEU A 31 -6.29 -3.91 -10.17
CA LEU A 31 -4.90 -4.09 -10.59
C LEU A 31 -3.99 -4.38 -9.38
N LEU A 32 -4.12 -3.60 -8.32
CA LEU A 32 -3.28 -3.68 -7.13
C LEU A 32 -3.69 -4.79 -6.17
N TYR A 33 -4.89 -5.38 -6.29
CA TYR A 33 -5.41 -6.34 -5.31
C TYR A 33 -4.45 -7.50 -5.04
N SER A 34 -3.83 -8.05 -6.08
CA SER A 34 -2.91 -9.19 -5.94
C SER A 34 -1.62 -8.79 -5.21
N GLU A 35 -0.99 -7.69 -5.65
CA GLU A 35 0.22 -7.15 -5.02
C GLU A 35 -0.03 -6.73 -3.56
N PHE A 36 -1.19 -6.11 -3.32
CA PHE A 36 -1.62 -5.68 -1.98
C PHE A 36 -1.84 -6.87 -1.05
N LEU A 37 -2.46 -7.95 -1.54
CA LEU A 37 -2.62 -9.17 -0.74
C LEU A 37 -1.27 -9.82 -0.40
N ILE A 38 -0.34 -9.86 -1.35
CA ILE A 38 1.01 -10.38 -1.09
C ILE A 38 1.71 -9.52 -0.03
N PHE A 39 1.67 -8.19 -0.18
CA PHE A 39 2.24 -7.25 0.79
C PHE A 39 1.65 -7.43 2.19
N ILE A 40 0.32 -7.50 2.30
CA ILE A 40 -0.38 -7.74 3.56
C ILE A 40 0.04 -9.07 4.18
N SER A 41 0.09 -10.14 3.39
CA SER A 41 0.45 -11.48 3.88
C SER A 41 1.87 -11.52 4.45
N LEU A 42 2.83 -10.89 3.77
CA LEU A 42 4.21 -10.77 4.25
C LEU A 42 4.29 -9.94 5.53
N TYR A 43 3.62 -8.79 5.57
CA TYR A 43 3.58 -7.93 6.75
C TYR A 43 3.02 -8.65 7.98
N PHE A 44 1.88 -9.34 7.82
CA PHE A 44 1.28 -10.11 8.91
C PHE A 44 2.15 -11.29 9.32
N THR A 45 2.80 -11.97 8.36
CA THR A 45 3.73 -13.07 8.68
C THR A 45 4.86 -12.58 9.56
N ILE A 46 5.50 -11.46 9.21
CA ILE A 46 6.56 -10.84 10.01
C ILE A 46 6.03 -10.42 11.39
N SER A 47 4.84 -9.81 11.45
CA SER A 47 4.22 -9.41 12.72
C SER A 47 3.93 -10.61 13.64
N LEU A 48 3.47 -11.73 13.08
CA LEU A 48 3.22 -12.97 13.82
C LEU A 48 4.52 -13.59 14.32
N VAL A 49 5.57 -13.63 13.48
CA VAL A 49 6.89 -14.11 13.88
C VAL A 49 7.43 -13.29 15.06
N TYR A 50 7.32 -11.97 14.99
CA TYR A 50 7.74 -11.08 16.06
C TYR A 50 6.98 -11.33 17.39
N ARG A 51 5.66 -11.53 17.31
CA ARG A 51 4.80 -11.67 18.51
C ARG A 51 4.82 -13.08 19.12
N LEU A 52 4.84 -14.12 18.29
CA LEU A 52 4.59 -15.50 18.73
C LEU A 52 5.86 -16.35 18.83
N ILE A 53 6.88 -16.06 18.01
CA ILE A 53 8.06 -16.94 17.87
C ILE A 53 9.28 -16.32 18.56
N LEU A 54 9.43 -15.00 18.49
CA LEU A 54 10.63 -14.32 18.95
C LEU A 54 10.72 -14.17 20.48
N SER A 55 11.88 -14.54 21.03
CA SER A 55 12.23 -14.33 22.44
C SER A 55 12.64 -12.88 22.72
N GLU A 56 12.62 -12.46 23.99
CA GLU A 56 12.90 -11.08 24.42
C GLU A 56 14.20 -10.49 23.82
N SER A 57 15.30 -11.27 23.82
CA SER A 57 16.59 -10.83 23.27
C SER A 57 16.56 -10.66 21.75
N GLN A 58 15.83 -11.54 21.05
CA GLN A 58 15.69 -11.48 19.60
C GLN A 58 14.75 -10.34 19.16
N ARG A 59 13.71 -10.03 19.95
CA ARG A 59 12.83 -8.88 19.70
C ARG A 59 13.60 -7.57 19.71
N LEU A 60 14.49 -7.39 20.68
CA LEU A 60 15.32 -6.20 20.78
C LEU A 60 16.26 -6.03 19.57
N MET A 61 16.76 -7.14 19.00
CA MET A 61 17.53 -7.12 17.76
C MET A 61 16.65 -6.79 16.54
N PHE A 62 15.44 -7.35 16.49
CA PHE A 62 14.46 -7.06 15.43
C PHE A 62 14.03 -5.59 15.43
N GLU A 63 13.80 -5.00 16.60
CA GLU A 63 13.46 -3.56 16.74
C GLU A 63 14.57 -2.66 16.17
N LYS A 64 15.83 -2.96 16.48
CA LYS A 64 16.98 -2.23 15.92
C LYS A 64 17.02 -2.35 14.40
N LEU A 65 16.75 -3.54 13.86
CA LEU A 65 16.71 -3.77 12.42
C LEU A 65 15.54 -3.01 11.76
N ALA A 66 14.36 -3.02 12.38
CA ALA A 66 13.19 -2.29 11.87
C ALA A 66 13.44 -0.77 11.83
N LEU A 67 14.05 -0.20 12.87
CA LEU A 67 14.45 1.21 12.91
C LEU A 67 15.47 1.53 11.81
N TYR A 68 16.44 0.64 11.59
CA TYR A 68 17.40 0.77 10.49
C TYR A 68 16.69 0.75 9.14
N CYS A 69 15.81 -0.21 8.86
CA CYS A 69 15.07 -0.24 7.59
C CYS A 69 14.18 1.01 7.38
N ASN A 70 13.57 1.52 8.44
CA ASN A 70 12.72 2.71 8.36
C ASN A 70 13.50 3.96 7.94
N SER A 71 14.73 4.14 8.42
CA SER A 71 15.53 5.30 8.02
C SER A 71 15.91 5.29 6.54
N TYR A 72 16.12 4.11 5.94
CA TYR A 72 16.38 4.00 4.49
C TYR A 72 15.12 4.17 3.63
N ALA A 73 13.94 3.83 4.16
CA ALA A 73 12.68 3.99 3.43
C ALA A 73 12.38 5.48 3.13
N GLU A 74 12.76 6.39 4.04
CA GLU A 74 12.61 7.84 3.84
C GLU A 74 13.63 8.43 2.85
N LEU A 75 14.79 7.77 2.68
CA LEU A 75 15.87 8.26 1.82
C LEU A 75 15.66 8.01 0.32
N ILE A 76 14.72 7.13 -0.06
CA ILE A 76 14.44 6.85 -1.47
C ILE A 76 13.26 7.73 -1.89
N PRO A 77 13.46 8.86 -2.58
CA PRO A 77 12.36 9.67 -3.11
C PRO A 77 11.76 8.94 -4.32
N VAL A 78 11.06 7.83 -4.07
CA VAL A 78 10.35 7.06 -5.10
C VAL A 78 9.38 7.95 -5.86
N SER A 79 8.78 8.93 -5.16
CA SER A 79 7.91 9.95 -5.75
C SER A 79 8.56 10.78 -6.86
N PHE A 80 9.88 10.99 -6.84
CA PHE A 80 10.59 11.73 -7.88
C PHE A 80 10.88 10.88 -9.11
N VAL A 81 11.00 9.56 -8.95
CA VAL A 81 11.28 8.61 -10.04
C VAL A 81 10.00 8.13 -10.71
N LEU A 82 8.88 8.10 -9.98
CA LEU A 82 7.59 7.64 -10.48
C LEU A 82 6.78 8.70 -11.23
N GLY A 83 7.13 9.98 -11.09
CA GLY A 83 6.44 11.13 -11.71
C GLY A 83 7.21 11.71 -12.89
#